data_AF-A0A535XW16-F1
#
_entry.id   AF-A0A535XW16-F1
#
_cell.length_a   1.000
_cell.length_b   1.000
_cell.length_c   1.000
_cell.angle_alpha   90.00
_cell.angle_beta   90.00
_cell.angle_gamma   90.00
#
_symmetry.space_group_name_H-M   'P 1'
#
loop_
_entity.id
_entity.type
_entity.pdbx_description
1 polymer ?
#
loop_
_entity_poly.entity_id
_entity_poly.type
_entity_poly.pdbx_seq_one_letter_code
_entity_poly.pdbx_strand_id
1 'polypeptide(L)' 'MKPGFDENVDKQIETEVRTIKAEFVGKLTEESIDLVAHESIARLAGSKVPQFVPLFVGRFTRERLRELVAAGKASER' A
#
# COMPACT_ATOMS: atom_id res chain seq x y z
N MET A 1 -10.77 8.19 -5.86
CA MET A 1 -11.78 8.20 -4.77
C MET A 1 -11.05 8.06 -3.46
N LYS A 2 -11.27 8.96 -2.49
CA LYS A 2 -10.83 8.69 -1.11
C LYS A 2 -11.76 7.60 -0.56
N PRO A 3 -11.23 6.50 -0.01
CA PRO A 3 -12.09 5.59 0.75
C PRO A 3 -12.78 6.41 1.85
N GLY A 4 -14.06 6.21 2.07
CA GLY A 4 -14.82 6.99 3.05
C GLY A 4 -14.49 6.61 4.50
N PHE A 5 -13.22 6.59 4.89
CA PHE A 5 -12.80 6.43 6.28
C PHE A 5 -12.88 7.77 7.04
N ASP A 6 -12.73 7.72 8.36
CA ASP A 6 -12.53 8.92 9.17
C ASP A 6 -11.20 9.62 8.84
N GLU A 7 -11.12 10.94 9.03
CA GLU A 7 -9.95 11.75 8.70
C GLU A 7 -8.66 11.26 9.37
N ASN A 8 -8.74 10.73 10.60
CA ASN A 8 -7.56 10.21 11.30
C ASN A 8 -7.03 8.94 10.65
N VAL A 9 -7.94 8.06 10.20
CA VAL A 9 -7.58 6.83 9.50
C VAL A 9 -6.95 7.16 8.16
N ASP A 10 -7.51 8.13 7.42
CA ASP A 10 -6.95 8.60 6.16
C ASP A 10 -5.52 9.14 6.34
N LYS A 11 -5.26 9.98 7.35
CA LYS A 11 -3.92 10.49 7.67
C LYS A 11 -2.92 9.39 8.01
N GLN A 12 -3.37 8.34 8.72
CA GLN A 12 -2.54 7.18 9.03
C GLN A 12 -2.22 6.37 7.77
N ILE A 13 -3.20 6.17 6.88
CA ILE A 13 -2.99 5.51 5.59
C ILE A 13 -1.98 6.31 4.75
N GLU A 14 -2.16 7.63 4.61
CA GLU A 14 -1.24 8.50 3.85
C GLU A 14 0.19 8.44 4.41
N THR A 15 0.32 8.42 5.73
CA THR A 15 1.61 8.27 6.41
C THR A 15 2.25 6.91 6.12
N GLU A 16 1.48 5.83 6.14
CA GLU A 16 2.00 4.51 5.81
C GLU A 16 2.40 4.38 4.34
N VAL A 17 1.60 4.89 3.41
CA VAL A 17 1.93 4.86 1.99
C VAL A 17 3.22 5.66 1.73
N ARG A 18 3.40 6.82 2.37
CA ARG A 18 4.65 7.59 2.28
C ARG A 18 5.86 6.80 2.81
N THR A 19 5.71 6.10 3.93
CA THR A 19 6.76 5.24 4.48
C THR A 19 7.11 4.09 3.52
N ILE A 20 6.09 3.47 2.91
CA ILE A 20 6.29 2.40 1.93
C ILE A 20 7.02 2.92 0.69
N LYS A 21 6.66 4.10 0.16
CA LYS A 21 7.37 4.71 -0.96
C LYS A 21 8.87 4.85 -0.68
N ALA A 22 9.22 5.31 0.52
CA ALA A 22 10.62 5.41 0.93
C ALA A 22 11.33 4.04 1.04
N GLU A 23 10.63 2.96 1.46
CA GLU A 23 11.20 1.60 1.56
C GLU A 23 11.51 0.97 0.18
N PHE A 24 10.73 1.32 -0.84
CA PHE A 24 10.80 0.72 -2.18
C PHE A 24 11.39 1.65 -3.25
N VAL A 25 11.82 2.86 -2.88
CA VAL A 25 12.53 3.77 -3.79
C VAL A 25 13.72 3.07 -4.45
N GLY A 26 13.85 3.24 -5.76
CA GLY A 26 14.88 2.60 -6.58
C GLY A 26 14.67 1.10 -6.87
N LYS A 27 13.66 0.46 -6.28
CA LYS A 27 13.25 -0.92 -6.63
C LYS A 27 12.02 -0.95 -7.53
N LEU A 28 11.10 -0.01 -7.32
CA LEU A 28 9.86 0.14 -8.09
C LEU A 28 9.61 1.63 -8.35
N THR A 29 8.79 1.94 -9.37
CA THR A 29 8.33 3.31 -9.62
C THR A 29 7.31 3.72 -8.57
N GLU A 30 7.24 5.02 -8.25
CA GLU A 30 6.21 5.53 -7.32
C GLU A 30 4.79 5.22 -7.80
N GLU A 31 4.54 5.32 -9.11
CA GLU A 31 3.23 5.00 -9.70
C GLU A 31 2.82 3.54 -9.46
N SER A 32 3.77 2.60 -9.56
CA SER A 32 3.49 1.20 -9.26
C SER A 32 3.18 0.99 -7.78
N ILE A 33 3.89 1.70 -6.89
CA ILE A 33 3.64 1.66 -5.45
C ILE A 33 2.25 2.23 -5.12
N ASP A 34 1.89 3.37 -5.72
CA ASP A 34 0.58 4.01 -5.55
C ASP A 34 -0.55 3.12 -6.03
N LEU A 35 -0.39 2.43 -7.16
CA LEU A 35 -1.38 1.49 -7.67
C LEU A 35 -1.65 0.35 -6.67
N VAL A 36 -0.59 -0.30 -6.18
CA VAL A 36 -0.72 -1.40 -5.21
C VAL A 36 -1.31 -0.92 -3.88
N ALA A 37 -0.93 0.27 -3.43
CA ALA A 37 -1.50 0.89 -2.24
C ALA A 37 -3.00 1.18 -2.43
N HIS A 38 -3.39 1.72 -3.58
CA HIS A 38 -4.78 2.03 -3.90
C HIS A 38 -5.64 0.77 -3.95
N GLU A 39 -5.14 -0.32 -4.54
CA GLU A 39 -5.82 -1.62 -4.52
C GLU A 39 -6.01 -2.15 -3.10
N SER A 40 -4.97 -2.05 -2.25
CA SER A 40 -5.02 -2.49 -0.85
C SER A 40 -6.04 -1.69 -0.04
N ILE A 41 -6.12 -0.37 -0.28
CA ILE A 41 -7.10 0.53 0.31
C ILE A 41 -8.52 0.16 -0.15
N ALA A 42 -8.72 -0.02 -1.46
CA ALA A 42 -10.02 -0.34 -2.04
C ALA A 42 -10.57 -1.68 -1.51
N ARG A 43 -9.71 -2.69 -1.31
CA ARG A 43 -10.09 -3.98 -0.71
C ARG A 43 -10.61 -3.86 0.73
N LEU A 44 -10.22 -2.80 1.44
CA LEU A 44 -10.59 -2.55 2.84
C LEU A 44 -11.68 -1.47 2.99
N ALA A 45 -12.14 -0.89 1.87
CA ALA A 45 -13.24 0.07 1.88
C ALA A 45 -14.51 -0.58 2.47
N GLY A 46 -15.17 0.13 3.40
CA GLY A 46 -16.35 -0.40 4.09
C GLY A 46 -16.05 -1.40 5.21
N SER A 47 -14.78 -1.53 5.64
CA SER A 47 -14.42 -2.33 6.81
C SER A 47 -15.25 -1.92 8.05
N LYS A 48 -15.77 -2.92 8.78
CA LYS A 48 -16.45 -2.72 10.07
C LYS A 48 -15.49 -2.33 11.20
N VAL A 49 -14.18 -2.35 10.94
CA VAL A 49 -13.12 -2.16 11.93
C VAL A 49 -12.08 -1.17 11.39
N PRO A 50 -12.46 0.10 11.14
CA PRO A 50 -11.65 1.07 10.41
C PRO A 50 -10.31 1.40 11.08
N GLN A 51 -10.21 1.30 12.41
CA GLN A 51 -8.98 1.59 13.15
C GLN A 51 -7.80 0.66 12.82
N PHE A 52 -8.05 -0.53 12.26
CA PHE A 52 -6.99 -1.45 11.83
C PHE A 52 -6.67 -1.33 10.34
N VAL A 53 -7.43 -0.54 9.57
CA VAL A 53 -7.22 -0.38 8.13
C VAL A 53 -5.78 0.07 7.81
N PRO A 54 -5.17 1.06 8.50
CA PRO A 54 -3.81 1.50 8.18
C PRO A 54 -2.78 0.37 8.31
N LEU A 55 -2.92 -0.46 9.34
CA LEU A 55 -2.05 -1.63 9.56
C LEU A 55 -2.20 -2.65 8.43
N PHE A 56 -3.42 -2.94 7.99
CA PHE A 56 -3.66 -3.89 6.90
C PHE A 56 -3.25 -3.35 5.54
N VAL A 57 -3.51 -2.08 5.23
CA VAL A 57 -3.00 -1.42 4.02
C VAL A 57 -1.48 -1.50 3.99
N GLY A 58 -0.82 -1.15 5.10
CA GLY A 58 0.63 -1.21 5.23
C GLY A 58 1.19 -2.61 5.02
N ARG A 59 0.52 -3.64 5.54
CA ARG A 59 0.93 -5.04 5.38
C ARG A 59 0.74 -5.54 3.95
N PHE A 60 -0.47 -5.44 3.41
CA PHE A 60 -0.81 -5.99 2.09
C PHE A 60 -0.02 -5.31 0.98
N THR A 61 0.16 -3.99 1.07
CA THR A 61 0.98 -3.25 0.11
C THR A 61 2.42 -3.77 0.11
N ARG A 62 3.06 -3.90 1.28
CA ARG A 62 4.45 -4.39 1.37
C ARG A 62 4.60 -5.83 0.89
N GLU A 63 3.68 -6.72 1.25
CA GLU A 63 3.68 -8.11 0.78
C GLU A 63 3.64 -8.15 -0.75
N ARG A 64 2.71 -7.40 -1.37
CA ARG A 64 2.56 -7.39 -2.82
C ARG A 64 3.75 -6.75 -3.56
N LEU A 65 4.31 -5.65 -3.02
CA LEU A 65 5.50 -5.03 -3.61
C LEU A 65 6.72 -5.95 -3.54
N ARG A 66 6.89 -6.72 -2.46
CA ARG A 66 7.98 -7.72 -2.35
C ARG A 66 7.84 -8.80 -3.42
N GLU A 67 6.63 -9.26 -3.68
CA GLU A 67 6.37 -10.21 -4.78
C GLU A 67 6.73 -9.61 -6.14
N LEU A 68 6.36 -8.35 -6.41
CA LEU A 68 6.71 -7.68 -7.67
C LEU A 68 8.22 -7.54 -7.86
N VAL A 69 8.94 -7.15 -6.81
CA VAL A 69 10.42 -7.07 -6.84
C VAL A 69 11.03 -8.46 -7.07
N ALA A 70 10.51 -9.50 -6.43
CA ALA A 70 10.99 -10.86 -6.61
C ALA A 70 10.73 -11.38 -8.04
N ALA A 71 9.54 -11.09 -8.59
CA ALA A 71 9.18 -11.45 -9.96
C ALA A 71 10.05 -10.73 -11.00
N GLY A 72 10.33 -9.43 -10.81
CA GLY A 72 11.25 -8.67 -11.66
C GLY A 72 12.65 -9.30 -11.69
N LYS A 73 13.21 -9.61 -10.51
CA LYS A 73 14.53 -10.27 -10.39
C LYS A 73 14.57 -11.67 -10.99
N ALA A 74 13.46 -12.40 -10.97
CA ALA A 74 13.36 -13.72 -11.57
C ALA A 74 13.36 -13.66 -13.11
N SER A 75 12.90 -12.55 -13.70
CA SER A 75 12.91 -12.33 -15.15
C SER A 75 14.27 -11.90 -15.71
N GLU A 76 15.22 -11.46 -14.86
CA GLU A 76 16.56 -11.01 -15.25
C GLU A 76 17.63 -12.12 -15.18
N ARG A 77 17.26 -13.35 -14.79
CA ARG A 77 18.13 -14.53 -14.72
C ARG A 77 17.83 -15.52 -15.85
#